data_AF-A0AAD2A2V7-F1
#
_entry.id   AF-A0AAD2A2V7-F1
#
_cell.length_a   1.000
_cell.length_b   1.000
_cell.length_c   1.000
_cell.angle_alpha   90.00
_cell.angle_beta   90.00
_cell.angle_gamma   90.00
#
_symmetry.space_group_name_H-M   'P 1'
#
loop_
_entity.id
_entity.type
_entity.pdbx_description
1 polymer ?
#
loop_
_entity_poly.entity_id
_entity_poly.type
_entity_poly.pdbx_seq_one_letter_code
_entity_poly.pdbx_strand_id
1 'polypeptide(L)'
;MASNNLYNKILFFLLVISIILPKFSSATPRILALVKKEPPVLKHHEGTLLKGNVNVNLIWYGKFTSTQRSTILEFSQSLSHKHHRGSPPLSVASWWSTIAKYKGGLCIINVGNQVFDQSYSLGKSLKDAQIVALASIASGHVNGVNVVLMAFDVAVEDFCMNMCGSHGYIRGKSRKKYAYAWVGNSAIQCPGQCAWPFQKPIVGPQKTLLVAPNGDVRVDGMVINLARAGHGPIQF
;
A
#
# COMPACT_ATOMS: atom_id res chain seq x y z
N MET A 1 83.76 -7.05 -20.96
CA MET A 1 82.75 -7.20 -22.05
C MET A 1 81.47 -7.96 -21.67
N ALA A 2 81.39 -8.67 -20.53
CA ALA A 2 80.20 -9.46 -20.15
C ALA A 2 79.04 -8.64 -19.52
N SER A 3 79.31 -7.46 -18.95
CA SER A 3 78.31 -6.65 -18.22
C SER A 3 77.23 -6.02 -19.13
N ASN A 4 77.61 -5.54 -20.33
CA ASN A 4 76.70 -4.88 -21.27
C ASN A 4 75.61 -5.82 -21.81
N ASN A 5 75.88 -7.12 -21.82
CA ASN A 5 74.95 -8.14 -22.31
C ASN A 5 73.83 -8.43 -21.31
N LEU A 6 74.12 -8.31 -20.01
CA LEU A 6 73.11 -8.47 -18.96
C LEU A 6 72.17 -7.26 -18.90
N TYR A 7 72.74 -6.06 -19.02
CA TYR A 7 71.97 -4.81 -19.06
C TYR A 7 70.98 -4.78 -20.24
N ASN A 8 71.44 -5.14 -21.43
CA ASN A 8 70.58 -5.18 -22.63
C ASN A 8 69.47 -6.24 -22.52
N LYS A 9 69.75 -7.39 -21.89
CA LYS A 9 68.73 -8.42 -21.63
C LYS A 9 67.68 -7.97 -20.62
N ILE A 10 68.08 -7.28 -19.55
CA ILE A 10 67.15 -6.72 -18.56
C ILE A 10 66.28 -5.65 -19.20
N LEU A 11 66.88 -4.75 -19.99
CA LEU A 11 66.14 -3.68 -20.68
C LEU A 11 65.12 -4.26 -21.66
N PHE A 12 65.50 -5.29 -22.43
CA PHE A 12 64.58 -5.98 -23.34
C PHE A 12 63.43 -6.66 -22.59
N PHE A 13 63.72 -7.31 -21.46
CA PHE A 13 62.70 -7.97 -20.64
C PHE A 13 61.69 -6.98 -20.04
N LEU A 14 62.17 -5.82 -19.56
CA LEU A 14 61.30 -4.74 -19.06
C LEU A 14 60.43 -4.14 -20.17
N LEU A 15 60.96 -4.03 -21.39
CA LEU A 15 60.23 -3.49 -22.54
C LEU A 15 59.13 -4.46 -23.00
N VAL A 16 59.39 -5.77 -22.96
CA VAL A 16 58.39 -6.81 -23.27
C VAL A 16 57.28 -6.85 -22.21
N ILE A 17 57.59 -6.70 -20.92
CA ILE A 17 56.58 -6.65 -19.84
C ILE A 17 55.64 -5.45 -20.00
N SER A 18 56.17 -4.30 -20.44
CA SER A 18 55.35 -3.10 -20.70
C SER A 18 54.31 -3.29 -21.80
N ILE A 19 54.58 -4.17 -22.78
CA ILE A 19 53.68 -4.45 -23.91
C ILE A 19 52.58 -5.47 -23.53
N ILE A 20 52.85 -6.34 -22.55
CA ILE A 20 51.93 -7.43 -22.14
C ILE A 20 50.99 -6.99 -21.01
N LEU A 21 51.28 -5.90 -20.31
CA LEU A 21 50.38 -5.35 -19.30
C LEU A 21 49.05 -4.92 -19.96
N PRO A 22 47.90 -5.48 -19.54
CA PRO A 22 46.61 -5.05 -20.06
C PRO A 22 46.43 -3.57 -19.72
N LYS A 23 46.12 -2.77 -20.75
CA LYS A 23 45.74 -1.37 -20.54
C LYS A 23 44.53 -1.36 -19.61
N PHE A 24 44.71 -0.89 -18.38
CA PHE A 24 43.61 -0.62 -17.47
C PHE A 24 42.70 0.38 -18.16
N SER A 25 41.62 -0.11 -18.75
CA SER A 25 40.54 0.71 -19.25
C SER A 25 39.89 1.33 -18.02
N SER A 26 40.08 2.63 -17.83
CA SER A 26 39.35 3.41 -16.86
C SER A 26 37.86 3.25 -17.17
N ALA A 27 37.19 2.38 -16.41
CA ALA A 27 35.76 2.24 -16.46
C ALA A 27 35.17 3.59 -16.04
N THR A 28 34.74 4.39 -17.01
CA THR A 28 33.96 5.59 -16.74
C THR A 28 32.74 5.13 -15.96
N PRO A 29 32.52 5.58 -14.71
CA PRO A 29 31.31 5.23 -14.01
C PRO A 29 30.15 5.73 -14.87
N ARG A 30 29.33 4.80 -15.38
CA ARG A 30 28.05 5.16 -15.97
C ARG A 30 27.29 5.85 -14.86
N ILE A 31 27.24 7.18 -14.92
CA ILE A 31 26.30 7.96 -14.14
C ILE A 31 24.93 7.37 -14.49
N LEU A 32 24.34 6.70 -13.51
CA LEU A 32 22.93 6.34 -13.54
C LEU A 32 22.20 7.68 -13.66
N ALA A 33 21.85 8.05 -14.88
CA ALA A 33 21.00 9.19 -15.12
C ALA A 33 19.75 8.94 -14.28
N LEU A 34 19.48 9.85 -13.34
CA LEU A 34 18.26 9.83 -12.57
C LEU A 34 17.14 10.01 -13.60
N VAL A 35 16.51 8.91 -14.00
CA VAL A 35 15.40 8.93 -14.94
C VAL A 35 14.40 9.91 -14.37
N LYS A 36 14.26 11.06 -15.03
CA LYS A 36 13.26 12.06 -14.69
C LYS A 36 11.92 11.45 -15.06
N LYS A 37 11.37 10.66 -14.13
CA LYS A 37 10.08 10.00 -14.29
C LYS A 37 9.06 11.11 -14.44
N GLU A 38 8.47 11.26 -15.62
CA GLU A 38 7.35 12.18 -15.79
C GLU A 38 6.30 11.83 -14.72
N PRO A 39 5.77 12.84 -14.01
CA PRO A 39 4.75 12.60 -13.00
C PRO A 39 3.59 11.85 -13.68
N PRO A 40 3.20 10.68 -13.19
CA PRO A 40 2.12 9.91 -13.79
C PRO A 40 0.87 10.79 -13.85
N VAL A 41 0.31 10.99 -15.05
CA VAL A 41 -0.91 11.76 -15.22
C VAL A 41 -2.08 10.94 -14.69
N LEU A 42 -2.51 11.24 -13.47
CA LEU A 42 -3.71 10.65 -12.88
C LEU A 42 -4.94 11.31 -13.53
N LYS A 43 -5.66 10.56 -14.37
CA LYS A 43 -6.96 10.98 -14.89
C LYS A 43 -7.97 10.94 -13.75
N HIS A 44 -8.64 12.07 -13.52
CA HIS A 44 -9.74 12.13 -12.57
C HIS A 44 -11.01 11.57 -13.22
N HIS A 45 -11.63 10.58 -12.60
CA HIS A 45 -12.84 9.91 -13.09
C HIS A 45 -14.13 10.53 -12.53
N GLU A 46 -14.11 11.84 -12.26
CA GLU A 46 -15.27 12.65 -11.82
C GLU A 46 -15.93 12.24 -10.49
N GLY A 47 -15.34 11.30 -9.75
CA GLY A 47 -15.77 10.93 -8.41
C GLY A 47 -15.46 12.03 -7.39
N THR A 48 -16.33 12.23 -6.41
CA THR A 48 -16.07 13.20 -5.34
C THR A 48 -14.89 12.73 -4.49
N LEU A 49 -13.93 13.63 -4.28
CA LEU A 49 -12.72 13.36 -3.50
C LEU A 49 -12.93 13.70 -2.03
N LEU A 50 -12.26 12.94 -1.16
CA LEU A 50 -12.12 13.29 0.26
C LEU A 50 -11.24 14.54 0.39
N LYS A 51 -11.72 15.55 1.13
CA LYS A 51 -11.04 16.84 1.31
C LYS A 51 -11.18 17.35 2.74
N GLY A 52 -10.21 18.15 3.17
CA GLY A 52 -10.23 18.76 4.50
C GLY A 52 -9.88 17.75 5.58
N ASN A 53 -10.48 17.91 6.77
CA ASN A 53 -10.26 17.02 7.89
C ASN A 53 -11.24 15.86 7.85
N VAL A 54 -10.74 14.64 7.68
CA VAL A 54 -11.52 13.41 7.54
C VAL A 54 -11.22 12.47 8.69
N ASN A 55 -12.26 12.04 9.40
CA ASN A 55 -12.12 11.04 10.47
C ASN A 55 -12.44 9.65 9.92
N VAL A 56 -11.47 8.74 9.97
CA VAL A 56 -11.63 7.34 9.59
C VAL A 56 -11.95 6.55 10.86
N ASN A 57 -13.19 6.10 11.00
CA ASN A 57 -13.62 5.24 12.08
C ASN A 57 -13.45 3.77 11.66
N LEU A 58 -12.90 2.94 12.54
CA LEU A 58 -12.63 1.53 12.25
C LEU A 58 -13.59 0.64 13.03
N ILE A 59 -14.25 -0.29 12.34
CA ILE A 59 -15.12 -1.30 12.93
C ILE A 59 -14.46 -2.65 12.73
N TRP A 60 -13.92 -3.21 13.80
CA TRP A 60 -13.24 -4.51 13.83
C TRP A 60 -14.26 -5.62 14.09
N TYR A 61 -14.70 -6.29 13.03
CA TYR A 61 -15.69 -7.36 13.11
C TYR A 61 -15.00 -8.73 13.16
N GLY A 62 -14.99 -9.35 14.33
CA GLY A 62 -14.28 -10.59 14.64
C GLY A 62 -12.94 -10.37 15.34
N LYS A 63 -12.11 -11.41 15.35
CA LYS A 63 -10.85 -11.42 16.10
C LYS A 63 -9.66 -11.00 15.24
N PHE A 64 -8.96 -9.96 15.70
CA PHE A 64 -7.70 -9.48 15.14
C PHE A 64 -6.62 -9.48 16.23
N THR A 65 -5.41 -9.89 15.89
CA THR A 65 -4.29 -9.78 16.83
C THR A 65 -3.87 -8.32 17.02
N SER A 66 -3.11 -8.02 18.07
CA SER A 66 -2.59 -6.66 18.27
C SER A 66 -1.67 -6.21 17.13
N THR A 67 -0.85 -7.11 16.58
CA THR A 67 0.00 -6.83 15.41
C THR A 67 -0.83 -6.46 14.18
N GLN A 68 -1.86 -7.26 13.87
CA GLN A 68 -2.73 -7.01 12.73
C GLN A 68 -3.44 -5.65 12.83
N ARG A 69 -3.88 -5.30 14.05
CA ARG A 69 -4.48 -3.99 14.32
C ARG A 69 -3.48 -2.85 14.14
N SER A 70 -2.26 -2.99 14.67
CA SER A 70 -1.20 -1.97 14.53
C SER A 70 -0.91 -1.67 13.07
N THR A 71 -0.75 -2.70 12.23
CA THR A 71 -0.47 -2.54 10.80
C THR A 71 -1.55 -1.71 10.08
N ILE A 72 -2.83 -2.01 10.31
CA ILE A 72 -3.93 -1.27 9.67
C ILE A 72 -4.05 0.15 10.22
N LEU A 73 -3.79 0.36 11.52
CA LEU A 73 -3.77 1.69 12.13
C LEU A 73 -2.64 2.56 11.58
N GLU A 74 -1.43 2.01 11.51
CA GLU A 74 -0.25 2.67 10.95
C GLU A 74 -0.46 3.03 9.48
N PHE A 75 -1.02 2.11 8.68
CA PHE A 75 -1.42 2.41 7.31
C PHE A 75 -2.41 3.58 7.26
N SER A 76 -3.49 3.54 8.06
CA SER A 76 -4.52 4.59 8.08
C SER A 76 -3.94 5.95 8.46
N GLN A 77 -3.02 5.98 9.43
CA GLN A 77 -2.31 7.20 9.83
C GLN A 77 -1.33 7.69 8.76
N SER A 78 -0.73 6.78 7.99
CA SER A 78 0.19 7.12 6.91
C SER A 78 -0.48 7.94 5.80
N LEU A 79 -1.79 7.74 5.58
CA LEU A 79 -2.57 8.45 4.57
C LEU A 79 -2.70 9.96 4.86
N SER A 80 -2.47 10.37 6.11
CA SER A 80 -2.57 11.77 6.52
C SER A 80 -1.39 12.58 5.98
N HIS A 81 -1.67 13.68 5.28
CA HIS A 81 -0.64 14.60 4.83
C HIS A 81 0.01 15.33 6.01
N LYS A 82 1.27 15.01 6.33
CA LYS A 82 2.09 15.81 7.24
C LYS A 82 2.94 16.79 6.43
N HIS A 83 2.77 18.09 6.68
CA HIS A 83 3.66 19.11 6.15
C HIS A 83 5.04 18.94 6.80
N HIS A 84 5.95 18.24 6.14
CA HIS A 84 7.35 18.20 6.56
C HIS A 84 8.07 19.43 5.98
N ARG A 85 8.58 20.31 6.86
CA ARG A 85 9.55 21.35 6.48
C ARG A 85 10.93 20.67 6.43
N GLY A 86 11.35 20.24 5.25
CA GLY A 86 12.63 19.55 5.02
C GLY A 86 12.49 18.29 4.15
N SER A 87 13.59 17.81 3.56
CA SER A 87 13.61 16.57 2.78
C SER A 87 13.25 15.40 3.69
N PRO A 88 12.10 14.71 3.50
CA PRO A 88 11.69 13.67 4.43
C PRO A 88 12.57 12.42 4.23
N PRO A 89 12.76 11.59 5.26
CA PRO A 89 13.16 10.20 5.03
C PRO A 89 12.14 9.52 4.11
N LEU A 90 12.60 8.55 3.31
CA LEU A 90 11.75 7.71 2.44
C LEU A 90 10.69 7.00 3.29
N SER A 91 9.53 7.62 3.43
CA SER A 91 8.40 7.13 4.22
C SER A 91 7.14 7.11 3.37
N VAL A 92 6.20 6.22 3.70
CA VAL A 92 4.90 6.10 3.01
C VAL A 92 4.14 7.43 3.03
N ALA A 93 4.17 8.16 4.16
CA ALA A 93 3.59 9.50 4.27
C ALA A 93 4.24 10.53 3.30
N SER A 94 5.56 10.47 3.13
CA SER A 94 6.26 11.31 2.14
C SER A 94 5.83 10.98 0.72
N TRP A 95 5.60 9.70 0.40
CA TRP A 95 5.08 9.32 -0.91
C TRP A 95 3.66 9.88 -1.13
N TRP A 96 2.79 9.80 -0.12
CA TRP A 96 1.45 10.40 -0.18
C TRP A 96 1.49 11.93 -0.38
N SER A 97 2.49 12.62 0.17
CA SER A 97 2.67 14.07 -0.05
C SER A 97 2.90 14.44 -1.52
N THR A 98 3.47 13.51 -2.31
CA THR A 98 3.64 13.72 -3.75
C THR A 98 2.31 13.65 -4.49
N ILE A 99 1.38 12.78 -4.06
CA ILE A 99 0.05 12.70 -4.67
C ILE A 99 -0.91 13.80 -4.21
N ALA A 100 -0.64 14.45 -3.07
CA ALA A 100 -1.43 15.61 -2.61
C ALA A 100 -1.31 16.83 -3.54
N LYS A 101 -0.29 16.87 -4.40
CA LYS A 101 -0.09 17.91 -5.43
C LYS A 101 -1.06 17.78 -6.62
N TYR A 102 -1.83 16.70 -6.70
CA TYR A 102 -2.80 16.45 -7.77
C TYR A 102 -4.18 17.05 -7.39
N LYS A 103 -5.10 17.12 -8.36
CA LYS A 103 -6.44 17.69 -8.16
C LYS A 103 -7.15 17.00 -7.00
N GLY A 104 -7.50 17.75 -5.96
CA GLY A 104 -8.10 17.19 -4.73
C GLY A 104 -7.94 18.08 -3.51
N GLY A 105 -6.86 18.87 -3.44
CA GLY A 105 -6.60 19.72 -2.28
C GLY A 105 -6.12 18.91 -1.07
N LEU A 106 -5.81 19.61 0.03
CA LEU A 106 -5.28 18.97 1.23
C LEU A 106 -6.32 18.06 1.89
N CYS A 107 -5.90 16.84 2.23
CA CYS A 107 -6.67 15.90 3.04
C CYS A 107 -5.84 15.52 4.26
N ILE A 108 -6.38 15.80 5.45
CA ILE A 108 -5.82 15.38 6.74
C ILE A 108 -6.70 14.26 7.24
N ILE A 109 -6.10 13.08 7.37
CA ILE A 109 -6.80 11.88 7.87
C ILE A 109 -6.45 11.72 9.34
N ASN A 110 -7.49 11.57 10.17
CA ASN A 110 -7.35 11.16 11.56
C ASN A 110 -8.00 9.80 11.74
N VAL A 111 -7.38 8.94 12.54
CA VAL A 111 -8.08 7.76 13.05
C VAL A 111 -9.05 8.22 14.13
N GLY A 112 -10.34 7.98 13.89
CA GLY A 112 -11.43 8.31 14.80
C GLY A 112 -11.77 7.15 15.72
N ASN A 113 -13.07 6.92 15.90
CA ASN A 113 -13.58 5.88 16.78
C ASN A 113 -13.19 4.48 16.29
N GLN A 114 -12.84 3.61 17.24
CA GLN A 114 -12.61 2.19 16.99
C GLN A 114 -13.68 1.37 17.72
N VAL A 115 -14.46 0.60 16.97
CA VAL A 115 -15.50 -0.29 17.48
C VAL A 115 -15.01 -1.72 17.35
N PHE A 116 -15.11 -2.51 18.41
CA PHE A 116 -14.67 -3.91 18.42
C PHE A 116 -15.87 -4.82 18.64
N ASP A 117 -16.15 -5.69 17.68
CA ASP A 117 -17.16 -6.73 17.78
C ASP A 117 -16.52 -8.11 17.63
N GLN A 118 -15.87 -8.57 18.71
CA GLN A 118 -15.20 -9.87 18.74
C GLN A 118 -16.17 -11.04 18.90
N SER A 119 -17.43 -10.75 19.26
CA SER A 119 -18.50 -11.71 19.45
C SER A 119 -19.19 -12.12 18.14
N TYR A 120 -18.91 -11.43 17.03
CA TYR A 120 -19.60 -11.62 15.76
C TYR A 120 -21.12 -11.39 15.93
N SER A 121 -21.53 -10.18 16.35
CA SER A 121 -22.93 -9.90 16.73
C SER A 121 -23.98 -10.21 15.65
N LEU A 122 -23.59 -10.25 14.38
CA LEU A 122 -24.44 -10.57 13.23
C LEU A 122 -24.13 -11.94 12.60
N GLY A 123 -23.33 -12.76 13.28
CA GLY A 123 -22.84 -14.06 12.80
C GLY A 123 -21.62 -13.96 11.88
N LYS A 124 -21.09 -15.12 11.47
CA LYS A 124 -19.89 -15.21 10.61
C LYS A 124 -20.19 -15.22 9.11
N SER A 125 -21.46 -15.10 8.72
CA SER A 125 -21.87 -15.00 7.32
C SER A 125 -22.66 -13.71 7.16
N LEU A 126 -22.10 -12.75 6.46
CA LEU A 126 -22.65 -11.41 6.30
C LEU A 126 -23.18 -11.19 4.88
N LYS A 127 -24.31 -10.50 4.80
CA LYS A 127 -24.87 -9.91 3.58
C LYS A 127 -24.61 -8.40 3.56
N ASP A 128 -24.74 -7.77 2.39
CA ASP A 128 -24.52 -6.33 2.20
C ASP A 128 -25.29 -5.45 3.20
N ALA A 129 -26.56 -5.77 3.47
CA ALA A 129 -27.38 -5.03 4.43
C ALA A 129 -26.80 -5.06 5.85
N GLN A 130 -26.17 -6.18 6.25
CA GLN A 130 -25.53 -6.31 7.56
C GLN A 130 -24.22 -5.51 7.61
N ILE A 131 -23.48 -5.44 6.50
CA ILE A 131 -22.27 -4.60 6.39
C ILE A 131 -22.64 -3.11 6.53
N VAL A 132 -23.70 -2.67 5.86
CA VAL A 132 -24.25 -1.32 6.00
C VAL A 132 -24.67 -1.03 7.45
N ALA A 133 -25.27 -2.01 8.13
CA ALA A 133 -25.62 -1.88 9.54
C ALA A 133 -24.38 -1.72 10.43
N LEU A 134 -23.33 -2.54 10.22
CA LEU A 134 -22.06 -2.43 10.95
C LEU A 134 -21.39 -1.07 10.71
N ALA A 135 -21.32 -0.63 9.45
CA ALA A 135 -20.81 0.69 9.08
C ALA A 135 -21.60 1.82 9.73
N SER A 136 -22.87 1.60 10.05
CA SER A 136 -23.74 2.60 10.67
C SER A 136 -23.46 2.81 12.16
N ILE A 137 -22.82 1.86 12.85
CA ILE A 137 -22.55 1.91 14.31
C ILE A 137 -21.68 3.12 14.69
N ALA A 138 -20.68 3.45 13.85
CA ALA A 138 -19.79 4.58 14.09
C ALA A 138 -20.30 5.92 13.52
N SER A 139 -21.56 5.98 13.05
CA SER A 139 -22.12 7.18 12.41
C SER A 139 -22.40 8.28 13.42
N GLY A 140 -21.82 9.46 13.20
CA GLY A 140 -22.06 10.63 14.06
C GLY A 140 -21.18 11.83 13.76
N HIS A 141 -20.05 11.64 13.10
CA HIS A 141 -19.09 12.71 12.82
C HIS A 141 -19.30 13.32 11.43
N VAL A 142 -19.37 14.66 11.36
CA VAL A 142 -19.32 15.41 10.09
C VAL A 142 -17.98 15.09 9.41
N ASN A 143 -17.99 14.74 8.14
CA ASN A 143 -16.81 14.30 7.36
C ASN A 143 -16.14 13.01 7.89
N GLY A 144 -16.93 12.06 8.38
CA GLY A 144 -16.45 10.72 8.76
C GLY A 144 -16.53 9.68 7.63
N VAL A 145 -15.55 8.80 7.56
CA VAL A 145 -15.56 7.56 6.76
C VAL A 145 -15.58 6.38 7.74
N ASN A 146 -16.56 5.48 7.60
CA ASN A 146 -16.65 4.28 8.44
C ASN A 146 -16.09 3.08 7.68
N VAL A 147 -15.06 2.43 8.23
CA VAL A 147 -14.38 1.30 7.60
C VAL A 147 -14.64 0.03 8.40
N VAL A 148 -15.32 -0.94 7.79
CA VAL A 148 -15.59 -2.25 8.38
C VAL A 148 -14.48 -3.22 7.99
N LEU A 149 -13.75 -3.74 8.97
CA LEU A 149 -12.65 -4.67 8.82
C LEU A 149 -13.13 -6.04 9.30
N MET A 150 -13.23 -7.00 8.40
CA MET A 150 -13.73 -8.33 8.73
C MET A 150 -12.57 -9.29 8.99
N ALA A 151 -12.69 -10.05 10.08
CA ALA A 151 -11.74 -11.09 10.43
C ALA A 151 -11.71 -12.22 9.39
N PHE A 152 -10.66 -13.02 9.44
CA PHE A 152 -10.35 -14.05 8.45
C PHE A 152 -11.36 -15.20 8.39
N ASP A 153 -12.19 -15.34 9.42
CA ASP A 153 -13.19 -16.38 9.60
C ASP A 153 -14.63 -15.86 9.38
N VAL A 154 -14.77 -14.71 8.71
CA VAL A 154 -16.04 -14.11 8.31
C VAL A 154 -16.24 -14.29 6.81
N ALA A 155 -17.33 -14.95 6.44
CA ALA A 155 -17.82 -15.03 5.07
C ALA A 155 -18.69 -13.82 4.73
N VAL A 156 -18.51 -13.31 3.52
CA VAL A 156 -19.28 -12.18 2.99
C VAL A 156 -19.76 -12.55 1.60
N GLU A 157 -20.98 -12.16 1.29
CA GLU A 157 -21.56 -12.29 -0.05
C GLU A 157 -20.62 -11.68 -1.12
N ASP A 158 -20.36 -12.41 -2.20
CA ASP A 158 -19.49 -12.04 -3.33
C ASP A 158 -18.02 -11.70 -3.02
N PHE A 159 -17.59 -11.78 -1.75
CA PHE A 159 -16.19 -11.73 -1.38
C PHE A 159 -15.45 -12.89 -2.06
N CYS A 160 -14.24 -12.63 -2.54
CA CYS A 160 -13.43 -13.59 -3.28
C CYS A 160 -13.94 -14.01 -4.66
N MET A 161 -15.11 -13.55 -5.10
CA MET A 161 -15.58 -13.79 -6.47
C MET A 161 -15.22 -12.59 -7.33
N ASN A 162 -15.76 -11.41 -6.96
CA ASN A 162 -15.61 -10.19 -7.73
C ASN A 162 -14.91 -9.07 -6.95
N MET A 163 -14.83 -9.20 -5.63
CA MET A 163 -14.32 -8.13 -4.76
C MET A 163 -13.58 -8.67 -3.53
N CYS A 164 -12.67 -7.84 -3.04
CA CYS A 164 -11.92 -8.05 -1.80
C CYS A 164 -12.35 -7.05 -0.70
N GLY A 165 -13.37 -6.25 -1.02
CA GLY A 165 -13.83 -5.10 -0.30
C GLY A 165 -14.60 -4.18 -1.25
N SER A 166 -15.43 -3.32 -0.68
CA SER A 166 -16.24 -2.37 -1.45
C SER A 166 -16.42 -1.07 -0.66
N HIS A 167 -17.03 -0.08 -1.28
CA HIS A 167 -17.33 1.21 -0.67
C HIS A 167 -18.67 1.74 -1.15
N GLY A 168 -19.24 2.65 -0.37
CA GLY A 168 -20.50 3.29 -0.69
C GLY A 168 -20.83 4.40 0.27
N TYR A 169 -22.12 4.71 0.41
CA TYR A 169 -22.60 5.64 1.41
C TYR A 169 -23.72 5.03 2.24
N ILE A 170 -23.79 5.46 3.50
CA ILE A 170 -24.91 5.21 4.40
C ILE A 170 -25.65 6.52 4.66
N ARG A 171 -26.97 6.43 4.88
CA ARG A 171 -27.80 7.60 5.19
C ARG A 171 -28.01 7.65 6.69
N GLY A 172 -27.40 8.63 7.35
CA GLY A 172 -27.57 8.80 8.79
C GLY A 172 -28.91 9.42 9.17
N LYS A 173 -29.20 9.44 10.47
CA LYS A 173 -30.46 9.94 11.04
C LYS A 173 -30.83 11.37 10.60
N SER A 174 -29.82 12.20 10.33
CA SER A 174 -29.97 13.58 9.86
C SER A 174 -30.18 13.71 8.34
N ARG A 175 -30.47 12.62 7.62
CA ARG A 175 -30.51 12.50 6.14
C ARG A 175 -29.18 12.82 5.43
N LYS A 176 -28.11 13.09 6.18
CA LYS A 176 -26.74 13.24 5.65
C LYS A 176 -26.20 11.90 5.19
N LYS A 177 -25.44 11.91 4.09
CA LYS A 177 -24.71 10.75 3.58
C LYS A 177 -23.33 10.69 4.25
N TYR A 178 -22.93 9.52 4.70
CA TYR A 178 -21.60 9.25 5.24
C TYR A 178 -20.95 8.19 4.37
N ALA A 179 -19.69 8.37 4.01
CA ALA A 179 -18.97 7.37 3.25
C ALA A 179 -18.67 6.17 4.14
N TYR A 180 -18.74 4.97 3.58
CA TYR A 180 -18.26 3.77 4.22
C TYR A 180 -17.46 2.91 3.24
N ALA A 181 -16.59 2.08 3.79
CA ALA A 181 -15.90 1.04 3.07
C ALA A 181 -15.87 -0.23 3.92
N TRP A 182 -15.67 -1.36 3.28
CA TRP A 182 -15.36 -2.61 3.97
C TRP A 182 -14.28 -3.37 3.23
N VAL A 183 -13.48 -4.13 3.99
CA VAL A 183 -12.46 -5.01 3.46
C VAL A 183 -12.48 -6.34 4.21
N GLY A 184 -12.45 -7.43 3.45
CA GLY A 184 -12.40 -8.78 3.99
C GLY A 184 -10.97 -9.28 4.14
N ASN A 185 -10.72 -10.07 5.19
CA ASN A 185 -9.47 -10.81 5.33
C ASN A 185 -9.56 -12.13 4.56
N SER A 186 -8.77 -12.25 3.49
CA SER A 186 -8.84 -13.37 2.54
C SER A 186 -8.16 -14.65 2.98
N ALA A 187 -7.75 -14.76 4.25
CA ALA A 187 -6.86 -15.81 4.70
C ALA A 187 -7.33 -17.23 4.38
N ILE A 188 -8.63 -17.47 4.55
CA ILE A 188 -9.25 -18.79 4.39
C ILE A 188 -9.86 -18.93 3.00
N GLN A 189 -10.53 -17.90 2.48
CA GLN A 189 -11.42 -18.05 1.33
C GLN A 189 -10.72 -17.89 -0.02
N CYS A 190 -9.78 -16.94 -0.15
CA CYS A 190 -9.10 -16.67 -1.43
C CYS A 190 -7.78 -15.91 -1.29
N PRO A 191 -6.80 -16.46 -0.55
CA PRO A 191 -5.57 -15.72 -0.26
C PRO A 191 -4.85 -15.31 -1.57
N GLY A 192 -4.93 -16.12 -2.64
CA GLY A 192 -4.32 -15.81 -3.93
C GLY A 192 -4.97 -14.68 -4.74
N GLN A 193 -6.21 -14.30 -4.43
CA GLN A 193 -6.92 -13.25 -5.18
C GLN A 193 -6.79 -11.89 -4.51
N CYS A 194 -6.95 -11.84 -3.20
CA CYS A 194 -7.01 -10.59 -2.45
C CYS A 194 -5.71 -10.22 -1.73
N ALA A 195 -4.69 -11.09 -1.74
CA ALA A 195 -3.37 -10.80 -1.21
C ALA A 195 -2.25 -10.82 -2.28
N TRP A 196 -2.59 -10.75 -3.57
CA TRP A 196 -1.59 -10.48 -4.61
C TRP A 196 -0.96 -9.09 -4.38
N PRO A 197 0.37 -8.90 -4.48
CA PRO A 197 1.41 -9.82 -4.97
C PRO A 197 2.15 -10.64 -3.89
N PHE A 198 1.61 -10.72 -2.68
CA PHE A 198 2.21 -11.45 -1.55
C PHE A 198 1.79 -12.92 -1.48
N GLN A 199 0.72 -13.29 -2.20
CA GLN A 199 0.25 -14.66 -2.36
C GLN A 199 0.05 -15.00 -3.84
N LYS A 200 0.39 -16.23 -4.23
CA LYS A 200 0.24 -16.67 -5.63
C LYS A 200 -1.24 -16.72 -6.03
N PRO A 201 -1.59 -16.18 -7.21
CA PRO A 201 -2.95 -16.28 -7.71
C PRO A 201 -3.21 -17.70 -8.15
N ILE A 202 -4.47 -18.13 -8.02
CA ILE A 202 -4.90 -19.47 -8.46
C ILE A 202 -4.80 -19.57 -9.99
N VAL A 203 -5.12 -18.47 -10.68
CA VAL A 203 -5.09 -18.36 -12.14
C VAL A 203 -4.23 -17.15 -12.53
N GLY A 204 -3.32 -17.35 -13.49
CA GLY A 204 -2.47 -16.28 -14.03
C GLY A 204 -0.97 -16.54 -13.92
N PRO A 205 -0.13 -15.59 -14.36
CA PRO A 205 1.33 -15.75 -14.36
C PRO A 205 1.87 -15.97 -12.95
N GLN A 206 2.50 -17.13 -12.73
CA GLN A 206 3.12 -17.53 -11.47
C GLN A 206 4.48 -16.84 -11.28
N LYS A 207 4.49 -15.51 -11.26
CA LYS A 207 5.70 -14.72 -10.98
C LYS A 207 6.13 -14.89 -9.53
N THR A 208 7.41 -14.64 -9.26
CA THR A 208 7.97 -14.65 -7.90
C THR A 208 7.17 -13.70 -7.00
N LEU A 209 6.76 -14.19 -5.84
CA LEU A 209 6.02 -13.40 -4.86
C LEU A 209 6.88 -12.29 -4.28
N LEU A 210 6.24 -11.17 -3.98
CA LEU A 210 6.85 -10.17 -3.13
C LEU A 210 6.70 -10.59 -1.67
N VAL A 211 7.65 -10.17 -0.84
CA VAL A 211 7.57 -10.36 0.61
C VAL A 211 6.58 -9.34 1.17
N ALA A 212 5.64 -9.84 1.98
CA ALA A 212 4.71 -9.02 2.75
C ALA A 212 5.49 -8.05 3.66
N PRO A 213 5.39 -6.72 3.47
CA PRO A 213 6.18 -5.75 4.23
C PRO A 213 6.05 -5.85 5.74
N ASN A 214 4.88 -6.26 6.24
CA ASN A 214 4.62 -6.41 7.67
C ASN A 214 4.73 -7.87 8.14
N GLY A 215 5.16 -8.79 7.28
CA GLY A 215 5.29 -10.22 7.58
C GLY A 215 3.96 -10.99 7.64
N ASP A 216 2.82 -10.31 7.62
CA ASP A 216 1.49 -10.91 7.54
C ASP A 216 0.89 -10.67 6.15
N VAL A 217 1.05 -11.65 5.26
CA VAL A 217 0.49 -11.66 3.88
C VAL A 217 -0.99 -11.28 3.85
N ARG A 218 -1.75 -11.68 4.87
CA ARG A 218 -3.21 -11.58 4.88
C ARG A 218 -3.63 -10.15 5.23
N VAL A 219 -3.00 -9.56 6.23
CA VAL A 219 -3.21 -8.15 6.58
C VAL A 219 -2.64 -7.21 5.53
N ASP A 220 -1.50 -7.55 4.94
CA ASP A 220 -0.95 -6.74 3.85
C ASP A 220 -1.85 -6.77 2.61
N GLY A 221 -2.52 -7.90 2.35
CA GLY A 221 -3.64 -7.95 1.41
C GLY A 221 -4.78 -7.01 1.79
N MET A 222 -5.21 -6.97 3.06
CA MET A 222 -6.22 -6.00 3.51
C MET A 222 -5.77 -4.55 3.30
N VAL A 223 -4.50 -4.22 3.58
CA VAL A 223 -3.93 -2.88 3.36
C VAL A 223 -4.00 -2.47 1.89
N ILE A 224 -3.65 -3.37 0.95
CA ILE A 224 -3.79 -3.13 -0.49
C ILE A 224 -5.26 -2.85 -0.85
N ASN A 225 -6.19 -3.65 -0.33
CA ASN A 225 -7.61 -3.51 -0.64
C ASN A 225 -8.23 -2.26 -0.01
N LEU A 226 -7.78 -1.84 1.18
CA LEU A 226 -8.15 -0.56 1.78
C LEU A 226 -7.67 0.62 0.92
N ALA A 227 -6.42 0.57 0.46
CA ALA A 227 -5.90 1.58 -0.45
C ALA A 227 -6.74 1.63 -1.74
N ARG A 228 -7.10 0.47 -2.31
CA ARG A 228 -7.89 0.38 -3.54
C ARG A 228 -9.33 0.85 -3.37
N ALA A 229 -10.00 0.47 -2.28
CA ALA A 229 -11.36 0.93 -1.97
C ALA A 229 -11.42 2.46 -1.84
N GLY A 230 -10.34 3.09 -1.36
CA GLY A 230 -10.22 4.55 -1.34
C GLY A 230 -9.99 5.22 -2.71
N HIS A 231 -9.71 4.46 -3.77
CA HIS A 231 -9.40 4.97 -5.12
C HIS A 231 -10.53 4.75 -6.15
N GLY A 232 -11.65 4.13 -5.76
CA GLY A 232 -12.84 4.01 -6.62
C GLY A 232 -13.77 5.23 -6.51
N PRO A 233 -14.55 5.56 -7.55
CA PRO A 233 -15.55 6.62 -7.44
C PRO A 233 -16.57 6.24 -6.35
N ILE A 234 -16.66 7.05 -5.29
CA ILE A 234 -17.81 7.01 -4.37
C ILE A 234 -18.91 7.75 -5.12
N GLN A 235 -19.87 7.01 -5.69
CA GLN A 235 -21.04 7.62 -6.31
C GLN A 235 -21.93 8.20 -5.19
N PHE A 236 -22.00 9.53 -5.14
CA PHE A 236 -22.85 10.28 -4.21
C PHE A 236 -24.25 10.47 -4.79
#